data_AF-A0A0C7N106-F1
#
_entry.id   AF-A0A0C7N106-F1
#
_cell.length_a   1.000
_cell.length_b   1.000
_cell.length_c   1.000
_cell.angle_alpha   90.00
_cell.angle_beta   90.00
_cell.angle_gamma   90.00
#
_symmetry.space_group_name_H-M   'P 1'
#
loop_
_entity.id
_entity.type
_entity.pdbx_description
1 polymer ?
#
loop_
_entity_poly.entity_id
_entity_poly.type
_entity_poly.pdbx_seq_one_letter_code
_entity_poly.pdbx_strand_id
1 'polypeptide(L)' 'MRPTTVLRYLKPSPSPHALIYRLWAKPVGRSLSLLLASYYGLFWTWEWLEKGEKEYEVHQKELSSSK' A
#
# COMPACT_ATOMS: atom_id res chain seq x y z
N MET A 1 -5.50 43.45 7.73
CA MET A 1 -6.53 42.42 7.48
C MET A 1 -6.10 41.60 6.26
N ARG A 2 -5.99 40.27 6.37
CA ARG A 2 -5.50 39.41 5.28
C ARG A 2 -6.65 39.08 4.30
N PRO A 3 -6.57 39.43 3.01
CA PRO A 3 -7.65 39.21 2.03
C PRO A 3 -7.61 37.79 1.45
N THR A 4 -7.58 36.75 2.30
CA THR A 4 -7.48 35.35 1.85
C THR A 4 -8.82 34.62 1.79
N THR A 5 -9.92 35.26 2.19
CA THR A 5 -11.25 34.63 2.27
C THR A 5 -12.06 34.71 0.97
N VAL A 6 -11.76 35.63 0.06
CA VAL A 6 -12.57 35.88 -1.15
C VAL A 6 -12.30 34.86 -2.27
N LEU A 7 -11.13 34.19 -2.28
CA LEU A 7 -10.75 33.25 -3.34
C LEU A 7 -11.47 31.88 -3.29
N ARG A 8 -12.25 31.56 -2.23
CA ARG A 8 -12.99 30.29 -2.17
C ARG A 8 -14.21 30.25 -3.09
N TYR A 9 -14.72 31.39 -3.53
CA TYR A 9 -15.95 31.48 -4.33
C TYR A 9 -15.72 31.41 -5.85
N LEU A 10 -14.46 31.39 -6.30
CA LEU A 10 -14.07 31.32 -7.72
C LEU A 10 -13.78 29.89 -8.22
N LYS A 11 -14.12 28.86 -7.43
CA LYS A 11 -13.97 27.49 -7.91
C LYS A 11 -15.20 27.13 -8.74
N PRO A 12 -15.06 26.87 -10.05
CA PRO A 12 -16.19 26.44 -10.88
C PRO A 12 -16.83 25.21 -10.24
N SER A 13 -18.17 25.17 -10.23
CA SER A 13 -18.92 24.02 -9.73
C SER A 13 -18.42 22.77 -10.45
N PRO A 14 -18.01 21.72 -9.71
CA PRO A 14 -17.46 20.53 -10.34
C PRO A 14 -18.54 19.90 -11.23
N SER A 15 -18.14 19.47 -12.42
CA SER A 15 -19.05 18.75 -13.32
C SER A 15 -19.63 17.51 -12.62
N PRO A 16 -20.85 17.07 -12.95
CA PRO A 16 -21.47 15.91 -12.33
C PRO A 16 -20.60 14.64 -12.43
N HIS A 17 -19.84 14.49 -13.52
CA HIS A 17 -18.84 13.41 -13.65
C HIS A 17 -17.69 13.52 -12.64
N ALA A 18 -17.19 14.74 -12.38
CA ALA A 18 -16.15 14.97 -11.39
C ALA A 18 -16.64 14.68 -9.96
N LEU A 19 -17.93 14.90 -9.68
CA LEU A 19 -18.54 14.51 -8.40
C LEU A 19 -18.57 12.99 -8.24
N ILE A 20 -19.03 12.25 -9.25
CA ILE A 20 -19.08 10.77 -9.22
C ILE A 20 -17.68 10.18 -9.01
N TYR A 21 -16.68 10.66 -9.74
CA TYR A 21 -15.29 10.20 -9.59
C TYR A 21 -14.76 10.48 -8.18
N ARG A 22 -15.07 11.64 -7.62
CA ARG A 22 -14.61 12.02 -6.28
C ARG A 22 -15.30 11.23 -5.17
N LEU A 23 -16.58 10.88 -5.34
CA LEU A 23 -17.36 10.08 -4.40
C LEU A 23 -17.00 8.60 -4.46
N TRP A 24 -16.78 8.03 -5.65
CA TRP A 24 -16.61 6.58 -5.81
C TRP A 24 -15.19 6.17 -6.19
N ALA A 25 -14.57 6.80 -7.18
CA ALA A 25 -13.24 6.38 -7.63
C ALA A 25 -12.16 6.59 -6.56
N LYS A 26 -12.30 7.64 -5.74
CA LYS A 26 -11.32 7.94 -4.67
C LYS A 26 -11.32 6.90 -3.53
N PRO A 27 -12.46 6.53 -2.92
CA PRO A 27 -12.47 5.45 -1.93
C PRO A 27 -12.18 4.08 -2.54
N VAL A 28 -12.74 3.76 -3.72
CA VAL A 28 -12.50 2.47 -4.38
C VAL A 28 -11.02 2.31 -4.72
N GLY A 29 -10.36 3.35 -5.25
CA GLY A 29 -8.93 3.33 -5.53
C GLY A 29 -8.09 3.08 -4.28
N ARG A 30 -8.45 3.71 -3.14
CA ARG A 30 -7.77 3.45 -1.86
C ARG A 30 -7.95 2.01 -1.38
N SER A 31 -9.17 1.49 -1.46
CA SER A 31 -9.45 0.09 -1.09
C SER A 31 -8.67 -0.87 -1.98
N LEU A 32 -8.61 -0.62 -3.29
CA LEU A 32 -7.84 -1.44 -4.23
C LEU A 32 -6.34 -1.40 -3.92
N SER A 33 -5.79 -0.20 -3.64
CA SER A 33 -4.39 -0.05 -3.26
C SER A 33 -4.06 -0.78 -1.97
N LEU A 34 -4.93 -0.73 -0.96
CA LEU A 34 -4.75 -1.50 0.28
C LEU A 34 -4.77 -3.00 0.00
N LEU A 35 -5.68 -3.47 -0.85
CA LEU A 35 -5.78 -4.88 -1.23
C LEU A 35 -4.50 -5.37 -1.94
N LEU A 36 -4.00 -4.60 -2.90
CA LEU A 36 -2.72 -4.88 -3.55
C LEU A 36 -1.56 -4.86 -2.55
N ALA A 37 -1.48 -3.82 -1.72
CA ALA A 37 -0.43 -3.71 -0.72
C ALA A 37 -0.43 -4.88 0.27
N SER A 38 -1.61 -5.32 0.71
CA SER A 38 -1.75 -6.52 1.54
C SER A 38 -1.33 -7.78 0.81
N TYR A 39 -1.77 -7.97 -0.45
CA TYR A 39 -1.39 -9.15 -1.23
C TYR A 39 0.12 -9.27 -1.40
N TYR A 40 0.77 -8.20 -1.89
CA TYR A 40 2.22 -8.19 -2.07
C TYR A 40 2.98 -8.21 -0.75
N GLY A 41 2.45 -7.56 0.30
CA GLY A 41 3.02 -7.60 1.64
C GLY A 41 3.04 -9.00 2.23
N LEU A 42 1.94 -9.74 2.12
CA LEU A 42 1.88 -11.13 2.58
C LEU A 42 2.81 -12.03 1.76
N PHE A 43 2.79 -11.89 0.43
CA PHE A 43 3.67 -12.66 -0.45
C PHE A 43 5.14 -12.47 -0.10
N TRP A 44 5.56 -11.21 0.05
CA TRP A 44 6.94 -10.88 0.38
C TRP A 44 7.32 -11.34 1.79
N THR A 45 6.42 -11.19 2.77
CA THR A 45 6.66 -11.66 4.14
C THR A 45 6.82 -13.18 4.17
N TRP A 46 6.03 -13.90 3.38
CA TRP A 46 6.13 -15.36 3.26
C TRP A 46 7.47 -15.79 2.66
N GLU A 47 7.86 -15.19 1.55
CA GLU A 47 9.14 -15.48 0.89
C GLU A 47 10.34 -15.19 1.81
N TRP A 48 10.26 -14.09 2.58
CA TRP A 48 11.29 -13.75 3.56
C TRP A 48 11.38 -14.79 4.68
N LEU A 49 10.25 -15.27 5.20
CA LEU A 49 10.20 -16.29 6.24
C LEU A 49 10.81 -17.62 5.76
N GLU A 50 10.39 -18.07 4.57
CA GLU A 50 10.87 -19.32 3.97
C GLU A 50 12.39 -19.28 3.70
N LYS A 51 12.91 -18.12 3.30
CA LYS A 51 14.35 -17.93 3.13
C LYS A 51 15.10 -18.06 4.45
N GLY A 52 14.58 -17.47 5.53
CA GLY A 52 15.17 -17.57 6.86
C GLY A 52 15.22 -19.01 7.38
N GLU A 53 14.16 -19.79 7.16
CA GLU A 53 14.13 -21.22 7.54
C GLU A 53 15.17 -22.03 6.76
N LYS A 54 15.30 -21.82 5.44
CA LYS A 54 16.31 -22.48 4.62
C LYS A 54 17.73 -22.16 5.07
N GLU A 55 18.03 -20.89 5.36
CA GLU A 55 19.34 -20.48 5.85
C GLU A 55 19.66 -21.12 7.21
N TYR A 56 18.68 -21.22 8.11
CA TYR A 56 18.83 -21.90 9.38
C TYR A 56 19.12 -23.40 9.22
N GLU A 57 18.39 -24.09 8.34
CA GLU A 57 18.62 -25.51 8.06
C GLU A 57 20.00 -25.78 7.47
N VAL A 58 20.48 -24.94 6.55
CA VAL A 58 21.84 -25.07 5.99
C VAL A 58 22.87 -24.92 7.10
N HIS A 59 22.73 -23.90 7.94
CA HIS A 59 23.68 -23.67 9.03
C HIS A 59 23.72 -24.84 10.04
N GLN A 60 22.57 -25.43 10.37
CA GLN A 60 22.50 -26.62 11.24
C GLN A 60 23.15 -27.86 10.60
N LYS A 61 22.98 -28.05 9.29
CA LYS A 61 23.63 -29.15 8.54
C LYS A 61 25.15 -29.00 8.51
N GLU A 62 25.67 -27.78 8.34
CA GLU A 62 27.11 -27.52 8.40
C GLU A 62 27.68 -27.78 9.80
N LEU A 63 27.01 -27.31 10.85
CA LEU A 63 27.41 -27.53 12.24
C LEU A 63 27.39 -29.00 12.65
N SER A 64 26.42 -29.78 12.16
CA SER A 64 26.33 -31.21 12.43
C SER A 64 27.32 -32.05 11.62
N SER A 65 27.66 -31.63 10.39
CA SER A 65 28.64 -32.33 9.54
C SER A 65 30.10 -32.05 9.92
N SER A 66 30.37 -30.99 10.69
CA SER A 66 31.72 -30.63 11.16
C SER A 66 32.10 -31.28 12.51
N LYS A 67 31.23 -32.12 13.07
CA LYS A 67 31.38 -32.78 14.38
C LYS A 67 31.58 -34.27 14.22
#